data_AF-A0ABD1BPS8-F1
#
_entry.id   AF-A0ABD1BPS8-F1
#
_cell.length_a   1.000
_cell.length_b   1.000
_cell.length_c   1.000
_cell.angle_alpha   90.00
_cell.angle_beta   90.00
_cell.angle_gamma   90.00
#
_symmetry.space_group_name_H-M   'P 1'
#
loop_
_entity.id
_entity.type
_entity.pdbx_description
1 polymer ?
#
loop_
_entity_poly.entity_id
_entity_poly.type
_entity_poly.pdbx_seq_one_letter_code
_entity_poly.pdbx_strand_id
1 'polypeptide(L)'
;MLCSSHLLIIKNNRLAEKGKHEDELATTNNIKRCRCLEKSIVKVIVFIVVSLFISAALLDFLGYLDFNVFEGFKLITKRKEPKFPYQCDVVQNQSHQISSSQSRASSLNPNHSQPSTCPSYFRWIHEDLRPWKQTGITKKMIKKASKTAHFRLVIHNGKAYVKRYRKSIQSRDDFTLWGIIQLLRWYPGRLPDLDLMFDADDRPVVRSDDFISQQQKEPSPLFRYCSDDASLDIVFPDWSFWGWAEVNIKPWGKSLEAIKEGNNMTQWKDRVAYAYWRGNPYVDPTRGDLLKCNISEHEDWNTRLYIQDWDKESKEGFKNSNLENQCTHRYKIYIEGWAWSVSEKYIMACDSMTLYVKPRFYDFYIRGMMPLQHYWPIRDDSKCTSLKFAVHWGNTHVEKAREIGEKGSRFIREEVNMKDGDERGARARTMS
;
A
#
# COMPACT_ATOMS: atom_id res chain seq x y z
N MET A 1 1.98 4.86 -37.97
CA MET A 1 1.65 3.65 -38.75
C MET A 1 1.36 2.52 -37.77
N LEU A 2 0.31 1.78 -38.08
CA LEU A 2 -0.50 0.96 -37.21
C LEU A 2 0.16 -0.38 -36.83
N CYS A 3 -0.13 -0.83 -35.61
CA CYS A 3 -0.67 -2.17 -35.31
C CYS A 3 0.00 -3.39 -35.98
N SER A 4 0.83 -4.14 -35.24
CA SER A 4 0.98 -5.60 -35.41
C SER A 4 1.81 -6.23 -34.30
N SER A 5 1.16 -6.62 -33.21
CA SER A 5 1.66 -7.67 -32.30
C SER A 5 0.51 -8.50 -31.71
N HIS A 6 -0.61 -8.56 -32.43
CA HIS A 6 -1.73 -9.46 -32.18
C HIS A 6 -1.80 -10.46 -33.34
N LEU A 7 -0.78 -11.30 -33.51
CA LEU A 7 -0.86 -12.46 -34.39
C LEU A 7 0.30 -13.45 -34.13
N LEU A 8 0.38 -14.02 -32.93
CA LEU A 8 1.16 -15.24 -32.71
C LEU A 8 0.46 -16.19 -31.72
N ILE A 9 -0.86 -16.29 -31.85
CA ILE A 9 -1.70 -17.33 -31.27
C ILE A 9 -2.67 -17.68 -32.40
N ILE A 10 -2.49 -18.87 -32.99
CA ILE A 10 -3.25 -19.56 -34.07
C ILE A 10 -2.23 -20.12 -35.07
N LYS A 11 -1.49 -21.13 -34.63
CA LYS A 11 -0.89 -22.21 -35.44
C LYS A 11 -0.06 -23.09 -34.52
N ASN A 12 -0.75 -23.86 -33.67
CA ASN A 12 -0.21 -25.10 -33.06
C ASN A 12 -1.33 -26.00 -32.50
N ASN A 13 -2.52 -25.95 -33.10
CA ASN A 13 -3.69 -26.75 -32.71
C ASN A 13 -4.12 -27.76 -33.78
N ARG A 14 -3.16 -28.42 -34.43
CA ARG A 14 -3.40 -29.63 -35.22
C ARG A 14 -2.19 -30.53 -35.08
N LEU A 15 -2.18 -31.35 -34.04
CA LEU A 15 -1.40 -32.61 -33.90
C LEU A 15 -1.60 -33.29 -32.52
N ALA A 16 -2.52 -32.80 -31.67
CA ALA A 16 -2.84 -33.41 -30.36
C ALA A 16 -4.27 -33.99 -30.28
N GLU A 17 -4.76 -34.59 -31.36
CA GLU A 17 -6.16 -35.07 -31.48
C GLU A 17 -6.31 -36.59 -31.66
N LYS A 18 -5.30 -37.39 -31.31
CA LYS A 18 -5.34 -38.85 -31.49
C LYS A 18 -5.06 -39.72 -30.26
N GLY A 19 -5.10 -39.16 -29.05
CA GLY A 19 -4.87 -39.90 -27.80
C GLY A 19 -5.96 -39.79 -26.74
N LYS A 20 -7.19 -39.38 -27.11
CA LYS A 20 -8.19 -38.90 -26.14
C LYS A 20 -9.51 -39.68 -26.11
N HIS A 21 -9.52 -40.94 -26.54
CA HIS A 21 -10.78 -41.70 -26.69
C HIS A 21 -10.99 -42.88 -25.73
N GLU A 22 -10.07 -43.19 -24.80
CA GLU A 22 -10.25 -44.30 -23.85
C GLU A 22 -10.35 -43.89 -22.36
N ASP A 23 -10.07 -42.64 -21.98
CA ASP A 23 -10.23 -42.15 -20.58
C ASP A 23 -11.58 -41.45 -20.30
N GLU A 24 -12.44 -41.28 -21.30
CA GLU A 24 -13.68 -40.50 -21.16
C GLU A 24 -14.89 -41.32 -20.63
N LEU A 25 -14.79 -42.65 -20.59
CA LEU A 25 -15.89 -43.51 -20.13
C LEU A 25 -15.89 -43.75 -18.61
N ALA A 26 -14.73 -43.70 -17.93
CA ALA A 26 -14.63 -43.91 -16.48
C ALA A 26 -14.96 -42.65 -15.65
N THR A 27 -14.72 -41.46 -16.21
CA THR A 27 -14.87 -40.18 -15.50
C THR A 27 -16.33 -39.70 -15.46
N THR A 28 -17.15 -40.10 -16.44
CA THR A 28 -18.54 -39.64 -16.60
C THR A 28 -19.52 -40.26 -15.58
N ASN A 29 -19.23 -41.46 -15.08
CA ASN A 29 -20.07 -42.13 -14.06
C ASN A 29 -19.87 -41.59 -12.64
N ASN A 30 -18.67 -41.14 -12.28
CA ASN A 30 -18.40 -40.54 -10.96
C ASN A 30 -18.93 -39.09 -10.84
N ILE A 31 -18.92 -38.32 -11.92
CA ILE A 31 -19.44 -36.94 -11.94
C ILE A 31 -20.98 -36.92 -11.83
N LYS A 32 -21.69 -37.88 -12.43
CA LYS A 32 -23.16 -37.99 -12.27
C LYS A 32 -23.59 -38.35 -10.85
N ARG A 33 -22.79 -39.17 -10.13
CA ARG A 33 -23.12 -39.62 -8.76
C ARG A 33 -22.91 -38.52 -7.71
N CYS A 34 -21.89 -37.66 -7.85
CA CYS A 34 -21.68 -36.49 -6.99
C CYS A 34 -22.74 -35.39 -7.21
N ARG A 35 -23.13 -35.13 -8.46
CA ARG A 35 -24.05 -34.03 -8.80
C ARG A 35 -25.52 -34.30 -8.37
N CYS A 36 -25.89 -35.56 -8.11
CA CYS A 36 -27.19 -35.92 -7.51
C CYS A 36 -27.22 -35.73 -5.98
N LEU A 37 -26.09 -35.89 -5.29
CA LEU A 37 -26.02 -35.78 -3.83
C LEU A 37 -26.10 -34.31 -3.36
N GLU A 38 -25.40 -33.39 -4.05
CA GLU A 38 -25.45 -31.94 -3.78
C GLU A 38 -26.86 -31.34 -3.97
N LYS A 39 -27.56 -31.73 -5.03
CA LYS A 39 -28.93 -31.22 -5.30
C LYS A 39 -29.94 -31.69 -4.26
N SER A 40 -29.72 -32.82 -3.61
CA SER A 40 -30.57 -33.32 -2.53
C SER A 40 -30.37 -32.52 -1.23
N ILE A 41 -29.10 -32.22 -0.89
CA ILE A 41 -28.76 -31.45 0.31
C ILE A 41 -29.29 -30.01 0.23
N VAL A 42 -29.15 -29.34 -0.93
CA VAL A 42 -29.67 -27.98 -1.12
C VAL A 42 -31.20 -27.91 -0.96
N LYS A 43 -31.92 -28.93 -1.46
CA LYS A 43 -33.39 -29.00 -1.30
C LYS A 43 -33.80 -29.17 0.16
N VAL A 44 -33.06 -29.97 0.93
CA VAL A 44 -33.32 -30.16 2.36
C VAL A 44 -33.05 -28.87 3.15
N ILE A 45 -31.95 -28.17 2.87
CA ILE A 45 -31.63 -26.89 3.52
C ILE A 45 -32.69 -25.83 3.21
N VAL A 46 -33.10 -25.68 1.95
CA VAL A 46 -34.16 -24.74 1.56
C VAL A 46 -35.47 -25.07 2.25
N PHE A 47 -35.83 -26.37 2.33
CA PHE A 47 -37.06 -26.80 3.02
C PHE A 47 -37.03 -26.49 4.53
N ILE A 48 -35.89 -26.69 5.20
CA ILE A 48 -35.72 -26.35 6.62
C ILE A 48 -35.85 -24.85 6.84
N VAL A 49 -35.19 -24.02 6.02
CA VAL A 49 -35.25 -22.56 6.13
C VAL A 49 -36.68 -22.06 5.91
N VAL A 50 -37.36 -22.54 4.87
CA VAL A 50 -38.76 -22.16 4.61
C VAL A 50 -39.69 -22.58 5.74
N SER A 51 -39.49 -23.79 6.30
CA SER A 51 -40.28 -24.26 7.44
C SER A 51 -40.04 -23.43 8.71
N LEU A 52 -38.82 -22.96 8.95
CA LEU A 52 -38.48 -22.06 10.04
C LEU A 52 -39.14 -20.67 9.87
N PHE A 53 -39.17 -20.14 8.65
CA PHE A 53 -39.87 -18.87 8.38
C PHE A 53 -41.39 -19.00 8.52
N ILE A 54 -41.98 -20.10 8.04
CA ILE A 54 -43.43 -20.33 8.18
C ILE A 54 -43.80 -20.51 9.66
N SER A 55 -43.01 -21.27 10.43
CA SER A 55 -43.26 -21.44 11.87
C SER A 55 -43.08 -20.15 12.66
N ALA A 56 -42.08 -19.31 12.34
CA ALA A 56 -41.92 -17.99 12.94
C ALA A 56 -43.10 -17.06 12.63
N ALA A 57 -43.59 -17.06 11.38
CA ALA A 57 -44.77 -16.29 10.97
C ALA A 57 -46.07 -16.80 11.62
N LEU A 58 -46.19 -18.11 11.83
CA LEU A 58 -47.34 -18.70 12.53
C LEU A 58 -47.33 -18.37 14.03
N LEU A 59 -46.14 -18.31 14.65
CA LEU A 59 -45.98 -17.91 16.05
C LEU A 59 -46.25 -16.42 16.26
N ASP A 60 -45.90 -15.57 15.29
CA ASP A 60 -46.28 -14.14 15.24
C ASP A 60 -47.81 -13.98 15.07
N PHE A 61 -48.42 -14.72 14.12
CA PHE A 61 -49.87 -14.70 13.90
C PHE A 61 -50.68 -15.22 15.10
N LEU A 62 -50.16 -16.21 15.84
CA LEU A 62 -50.77 -16.75 17.06
C LEU A 62 -50.46 -15.91 18.32
N GLY A 63 -49.73 -14.79 18.18
CA GLY A 63 -49.46 -13.84 19.27
C GLY A 63 -48.44 -14.34 20.31
N TYR A 64 -47.64 -15.36 19.98
CA TYR A 64 -46.59 -15.90 20.87
C TYR A 64 -45.22 -15.22 20.67
N LEU A 65 -45.05 -14.45 19.60
CA LEU A 65 -43.88 -13.61 19.33
C LEU A 65 -44.36 -12.21 19.00
N ASP A 66 -43.90 -11.20 19.74
CA ASP A 66 -44.24 -9.79 19.49
C ASP A 66 -43.07 -9.10 18.78
N PHE A 67 -43.15 -8.98 17.46
CA PHE A 67 -42.12 -8.30 16.65
C PHE A 67 -42.12 -6.76 16.83
N ASN A 68 -43.09 -6.18 17.56
CA ASN A 68 -43.19 -4.74 17.76
C ASN A 68 -42.27 -4.18 18.85
N VAL A 69 -41.46 -5.01 19.51
CA VAL A 69 -40.45 -4.54 20.51
C VAL A 69 -39.26 -3.82 19.84
N PHE A 70 -39.10 -3.90 18.51
CA PHE A 70 -37.97 -3.27 17.80
C PHE A 70 -38.24 -1.86 17.23
N GLU A 71 -39.45 -1.31 17.31
CA GLU A 71 -39.73 0.07 16.89
C GLU A 71 -39.24 1.15 17.88
N GLY A 72 -38.67 0.76 19.02
CA GLY A 72 -38.19 1.67 20.06
C GLY A 72 -36.74 2.16 19.93
N PHE A 73 -35.92 1.63 19.02
CA PHE A 73 -34.54 2.10 18.84
C PHE A 73 -34.48 3.23 17.82
N LYS A 74 -34.92 4.43 18.24
CA LYS A 74 -34.36 5.67 17.67
C LYS A 74 -32.86 5.61 17.92
N LEU A 75 -32.09 5.30 16.87
CA LEU A 75 -30.64 5.42 16.89
C LEU A 75 -30.32 6.90 17.10
N ILE A 76 -30.18 7.31 18.36
CA ILE A 76 -29.51 8.55 18.72
C ILE A 76 -28.06 8.32 18.26
N THR A 77 -27.78 8.69 17.01
CA THR A 77 -26.42 8.93 16.57
C THR A 77 -25.91 10.08 17.42
N LYS A 78 -25.29 9.73 18.56
CA LYS A 78 -24.45 10.66 19.30
C LYS A 78 -23.35 11.05 18.31
N ARG A 79 -23.55 12.17 17.61
CA ARG A 79 -22.56 12.78 16.74
C ARG A 79 -21.46 13.31 17.64
N LYS A 80 -20.58 12.42 18.11
CA LYS A 80 -19.34 12.82 18.76
C LYS A 80 -18.45 13.37 17.67
N GLU A 81 -18.09 14.64 17.78
CA GLU A 81 -17.06 15.22 16.92
C GLU A 81 -15.77 14.39 17.04
N PRO A 82 -15.25 13.80 15.96
CA PRO A 82 -13.93 13.22 15.98
C PRO A 82 -12.93 14.32 16.29
N LYS A 83 -12.29 14.25 17.46
CA LYS A 83 -11.22 15.18 17.85
C LYS A 83 -10.08 15.01 16.86
N PHE A 84 -9.85 16.02 16.05
CA PHE A 84 -8.59 16.15 15.34
C PHE A 84 -7.46 16.36 16.33
N PRO A 85 -6.21 16.03 15.99
CA PRO A 85 -5.11 16.89 16.42
C PRO A 85 -5.35 18.27 15.80
N TYR A 86 -6.15 19.10 16.45
CA TYR A 86 -6.29 20.51 16.09
C TYR A 86 -4.87 21.06 16.09
N GLN A 87 -4.41 21.51 14.91
CA GLN A 87 -3.06 22.01 14.64
C GLN A 87 -1.96 20.93 14.58
N CYS A 88 -1.72 20.43 13.36
CA CYS A 88 -0.34 20.17 12.95
C CYS A 88 0.34 21.52 12.74
N ASP A 89 0.85 22.17 13.80
CA ASP A 89 1.71 23.36 13.66
C ASP A 89 3.07 22.94 13.11
N VAL A 90 3.09 22.60 11.83
CA VAL A 90 4.31 22.23 11.11
C VAL A 90 4.96 23.55 10.69
N VAL A 91 6.02 23.89 11.43
CA VAL A 91 7.00 24.96 11.17
C VAL A 91 6.59 26.38 11.60
N GLN A 92 6.73 26.67 12.89
CA GLN A 92 7.20 28.00 13.30
C GLN A 92 8.54 27.97 14.07
N ASN A 93 8.92 26.85 14.70
CA ASN A 93 10.03 26.85 15.67
C ASN A 93 11.26 26.00 15.34
N GLN A 94 11.44 25.48 14.12
CA GLN A 94 12.60 24.62 13.79
C GLN A 94 13.75 25.30 13.05
N SER A 95 13.71 26.61 12.84
CA SER A 95 14.84 27.35 12.23
C SER A 95 15.82 27.98 13.23
N HIS A 96 15.68 27.78 14.54
CA HIS A 96 16.65 28.34 15.49
C HIS A 96 17.09 27.37 16.60
N GLN A 97 18.41 27.23 16.67
CA GLN A 97 19.26 26.76 17.78
C GLN A 97 19.55 25.26 17.92
N ILE A 98 20.66 24.87 17.29
CA ILE A 98 21.60 23.92 17.87
C ILE A 98 22.31 24.65 19.02
N SER A 99 22.05 24.24 20.26
CA SER A 99 22.85 24.62 21.43
C SER A 99 22.97 23.40 22.33
N SER A 100 24.22 23.00 22.55
CA SER A 100 24.65 22.00 23.52
C SER A 100 24.48 22.51 24.95
N SER A 101 23.89 21.71 25.84
CA SER A 101 24.35 21.63 27.24
C SER A 101 23.72 20.45 27.99
N GLN A 102 24.52 19.88 28.89
CA GLN A 102 24.27 18.71 29.72
C GLN A 102 23.49 19.03 31.00
N SER A 103 22.89 17.98 31.58
CA SER A 103 22.43 17.80 32.97
C SER A 103 21.13 18.54 33.35
N ARG A 104 20.17 18.01 34.12
CA ARG A 104 20.15 16.97 35.17
C ARG A 104 18.84 16.16 35.14
N ALA A 105 18.86 14.97 35.73
CA ALA A 105 17.68 14.16 36.01
C ALA A 105 16.70 14.88 36.95
N SER A 106 15.44 14.98 36.54
CA SER A 106 14.32 15.29 37.41
C SER A 106 13.12 14.43 37.04
N SER A 107 12.59 13.75 38.05
CA SER A 107 11.46 12.80 38.03
C SER A 107 10.27 13.27 37.19
N LEU A 108 9.89 12.47 36.19
CA LEU A 108 8.72 12.71 35.36
C LEU A 108 7.46 12.13 36.01
N ASN A 109 6.53 13.02 36.34
CA ASN A 109 5.13 12.70 36.60
C ASN A 109 4.49 12.04 35.35
N PRO A 110 3.68 10.97 35.45
CA PRO A 110 3.22 10.22 34.27
C PRO A 110 2.02 10.83 33.51
N ASN A 111 1.48 11.99 33.91
CA ASN A 111 0.13 12.40 33.50
C ASN A 111 0.03 13.63 32.57
N HIS A 112 1.08 13.98 31.84
CA HIS A 112 0.93 14.88 30.69
C HIS A 112 0.95 14.08 29.39
N SER A 113 -0.24 13.86 28.82
CA SER A 113 -0.40 13.41 27.44
C SER A 113 0.29 14.43 26.52
N GLN A 114 1.48 14.08 26.05
CA GLN A 114 2.25 14.89 25.10
C GLN A 114 1.35 15.23 23.90
N PRO A 115 1.29 16.51 23.48
CA PRO A 115 0.54 16.90 22.29
C PRO A 115 1.06 16.07 21.11
N SER A 116 0.15 15.43 20.39
CA SER A 116 0.52 14.53 19.29
C SER A 116 1.11 15.35 18.14
N THR A 117 2.43 15.39 18.06
CA THR A 117 3.16 15.96 16.91
C THR A 117 2.86 15.14 15.65
N CYS A 118 2.68 15.80 14.52
CA CYS A 118 2.44 15.10 13.25
C CYS A 118 3.71 14.38 12.79
N PRO A 119 3.60 13.25 12.05
CA PRO A 119 4.77 12.53 11.56
C PRO A 119 5.70 13.47 10.81
N SER A 120 7.01 13.25 10.96
CA SER A 120 8.01 14.19 10.45
C SER A 120 7.90 14.42 8.93
N TYR A 121 7.40 13.42 8.18
CA TYR A 121 7.23 13.52 6.74
C TYR A 121 6.11 14.47 6.29
N PHE A 122 5.20 14.91 7.17
CA PHE A 122 4.17 15.89 6.82
C PHE A 122 4.75 17.23 6.36
N ARG A 123 5.96 17.58 6.82
CA ARG A 123 6.66 18.80 6.37
C ARG A 123 6.85 18.83 4.85
N TRP A 124 6.93 17.67 4.20
CA TRP A 124 7.16 17.57 2.77
C TRP A 124 5.94 17.94 1.93
N ILE A 125 4.74 17.97 2.51
CA ILE A 125 3.55 18.52 1.83
C ILE A 125 3.81 19.99 1.46
N HIS A 126 4.45 20.76 2.34
CA HIS A 126 4.79 22.16 2.06
C HIS A 126 5.86 22.30 0.97
N GLU A 127 6.78 21.34 0.88
CA GLU A 127 7.80 21.32 -0.17
C GLU A 127 7.18 20.95 -1.52
N ASP A 128 6.30 19.94 -1.56
CA ASP A 128 5.58 19.52 -2.76
C ASP A 128 4.67 20.63 -3.29
N LEU A 129 4.09 21.44 -2.40
CA LEU A 129 3.24 22.58 -2.76
C LEU A 129 4.02 23.90 -2.94
N ARG A 130 5.32 23.93 -2.64
CA ARG A 130 6.17 25.13 -2.70
C ARG A 130 6.10 25.85 -4.05
N PRO A 131 6.06 25.19 -5.23
CA PRO A 131 6.03 25.87 -6.52
C PRO A 131 4.86 26.86 -6.68
N TRP A 132 3.77 26.65 -5.95
CA TRP A 132 2.56 27.49 -6.02
C TRP A 132 2.37 28.40 -4.81
N LYS A 133 3.34 28.46 -3.89
CA LYS A 133 3.20 29.22 -2.64
C LYS A 133 2.96 30.72 -2.85
N GLN A 134 3.61 31.30 -3.87
CA GLN A 134 3.53 32.75 -4.14
C GLN A 134 2.39 33.11 -5.11
N THR A 135 2.15 32.29 -6.12
CA THR A 135 1.20 32.58 -7.22
C THR A 135 -0.18 31.97 -6.99
N GLY A 136 -0.28 30.98 -6.12
CA GLY A 136 -1.47 30.15 -5.97
C GLY A 136 -1.68 29.19 -7.14
N ILE A 137 -2.83 28.51 -7.13
CA ILE A 137 -3.21 27.56 -8.18
C ILE A 137 -4.42 28.12 -8.94
N THR A 138 -4.23 28.45 -10.21
CA THR A 138 -5.32 28.96 -11.05
C THR A 138 -6.13 27.84 -11.72
N LYS A 139 -7.40 28.12 -12.04
CA LYS A 139 -8.26 27.22 -12.84
C LYS A 139 -7.62 26.84 -14.18
N LYS A 140 -6.82 27.74 -14.78
CA LYS A 140 -6.11 27.48 -16.04
C LYS A 140 -5.03 26.39 -15.86
N MET A 141 -4.33 26.40 -14.73
CA MET A 141 -3.29 25.42 -14.41
C MET A 141 -3.89 24.04 -14.16
N ILE A 142 -4.98 23.97 -13.39
CA ILE A 142 -5.76 22.74 -13.20
C ILE A 142 -6.22 22.17 -14.53
N LYS A 143 -6.83 22.99 -15.40
CA LYS A 143 -7.24 22.54 -16.74
C LYS A 143 -6.06 22.06 -17.59
N LYS A 144 -4.87 22.65 -17.48
CA LYS A 144 -3.66 22.22 -18.21
C LYS A 144 -3.17 20.84 -17.75
N ALA A 145 -3.31 20.49 -16.48
CA ALA A 145 -2.97 19.16 -15.96
C ALA A 145 -3.86 18.04 -16.51
N SER A 146 -5.01 18.34 -17.12
CA SER A 146 -5.89 17.31 -17.71
C SER A 146 -5.27 16.54 -18.88
N LYS A 147 -4.13 17.02 -19.43
CA LYS A 147 -3.44 16.35 -20.54
C LYS A 147 -2.94 14.94 -20.18
N THR A 148 -2.57 14.74 -18.92
CA THR A 148 -2.07 13.47 -18.38
C THR A 148 -2.96 12.93 -17.26
N ALA A 149 -3.87 13.74 -16.69
CA ALA A 149 -4.75 13.25 -15.64
C ALA A 149 -5.60 12.04 -16.11
N HIS A 150 -5.73 11.07 -15.22
CA HIS A 150 -6.68 9.97 -15.33
C HIS A 150 -8.09 10.42 -14.92
N PHE A 151 -8.17 11.22 -13.86
CA PHE A 151 -9.42 11.82 -13.41
C PHE A 151 -9.21 13.22 -12.84
N ARG A 152 -10.27 14.01 -12.88
CA ARG A 152 -10.46 15.22 -12.07
C ARG A 152 -11.42 14.90 -10.95
N LEU A 153 -11.07 15.30 -9.74
CA LEU A 153 -11.95 15.26 -8.59
C LEU A 153 -12.26 16.70 -8.15
N VAL A 154 -13.54 16.98 -7.94
CA VAL A 154 -14.02 18.20 -7.30
C VAL A 154 -14.72 17.81 -6.01
N ILE A 155 -14.27 18.33 -4.87
CA ILE A 155 -15.01 18.32 -3.62
C ILE A 155 -15.69 19.68 -3.51
N HIS A 156 -17.02 19.68 -3.38
CA HIS A 156 -17.79 20.89 -3.18
C HIS A 156 -18.89 20.63 -2.17
N ASN A 157 -18.93 21.41 -1.09
CA ASN A 157 -19.90 21.27 0.00
C ASN A 157 -19.99 19.82 0.54
N GLY A 158 -18.82 19.20 0.75
CA GLY A 158 -18.72 17.84 1.29
C GLY A 158 -19.14 16.71 0.32
N LYS A 159 -19.38 17.03 -0.96
CA LYS A 159 -19.70 16.04 -2.00
C LYS A 159 -18.57 15.93 -3.01
N ALA A 160 -18.19 14.71 -3.35
CA ALA A 160 -17.20 14.41 -4.38
C ALA A 160 -17.86 14.26 -5.76
N TYR A 161 -17.30 14.92 -6.77
CA TYR A 161 -17.67 14.84 -8.17
C TYR A 161 -16.45 14.42 -8.98
N VAL A 162 -16.56 13.36 -9.76
CA VAL A 162 -15.44 12.79 -10.51
C VAL A 162 -15.72 12.87 -12.01
N LYS A 163 -14.77 13.43 -12.75
CA LYS A 163 -14.72 13.31 -14.21
C LYS A 163 -13.52 12.45 -14.59
N ARG A 164 -13.77 11.27 -15.16
CA ARG A 164 -12.71 10.41 -15.72
C ARG A 164 -12.36 10.88 -17.13
N TYR A 165 -11.07 10.96 -17.44
CA TYR A 165 -10.55 11.33 -18.76
C TYR A 165 -10.08 10.09 -19.54
N ARG A 166 -9.45 9.15 -18.84
CA ARG A 166 -8.91 7.91 -19.40
C ARG A 166 -8.88 6.82 -18.34
N LYS A 167 -8.81 5.56 -18.80
CA LYS A 167 -8.75 4.39 -17.91
C LYS A 167 -7.38 4.30 -17.25
N SER A 168 -7.34 4.04 -15.95
CA SER A 168 -6.09 3.77 -15.23
C SER A 168 -5.61 2.34 -15.47
N ILE A 169 -4.35 2.08 -15.14
CA ILE A 169 -3.84 0.70 -15.00
C ILE A 169 -4.63 0.05 -13.88
N GLN A 170 -5.31 -1.07 -14.17
CA GLN A 170 -6.04 -1.84 -13.16
C GLN A 170 -7.10 -0.97 -12.43
N SER A 171 -7.37 -1.24 -11.15
CA SER A 171 -8.35 -0.52 -10.31
C SER A 171 -7.73 0.60 -9.47
N ARG A 172 -6.58 1.13 -9.88
CA ARG A 172 -5.81 2.11 -9.08
C ARG A 172 -6.56 3.41 -8.82
N ASP A 173 -7.23 3.93 -9.84
CA ASP A 173 -8.07 5.13 -9.70
C ASP A 173 -9.28 4.86 -8.80
N ASP A 174 -9.93 3.70 -8.94
CA ASP A 174 -11.07 3.33 -8.09
C ASP A 174 -10.70 3.23 -6.61
N PHE A 175 -9.58 2.58 -6.26
CA PHE A 175 -9.10 2.51 -4.88
C PHE A 175 -8.61 3.85 -4.32
N THR A 176 -8.05 4.72 -5.17
CA THR A 176 -7.67 6.09 -4.79
C THR A 176 -8.92 6.91 -4.47
N LEU A 177 -9.94 6.86 -5.34
CA LEU A 177 -11.23 7.51 -5.10
C LEU A 177 -11.94 6.95 -3.87
N TRP A 178 -11.90 5.63 -3.67
CA TRP A 178 -12.43 4.99 -2.47
C TRP A 178 -11.83 5.59 -1.20
N GLY A 179 -10.51 5.79 -1.20
CA GLY A 179 -9.81 6.42 -0.09
C GLY A 179 -10.26 7.83 0.21
N ILE A 180 -10.40 8.65 -0.82
CA ILE A 180 -10.90 10.02 -0.65
C ILE A 180 -12.34 10.04 -0.13
N ILE A 181 -13.18 9.11 -0.57
CA ILE A 181 -14.54 8.93 -0.03
C ILE A 181 -14.50 8.52 1.45
N GLN A 182 -13.53 7.69 1.88
CA GLN A 182 -13.39 7.37 3.30
C GLN A 182 -13.00 8.61 4.11
N LEU A 183 -12.12 9.48 3.59
CA LEU A 183 -11.78 10.75 4.25
C LEU A 183 -13.00 11.66 4.40
N LEU A 184 -13.85 11.79 3.37
CA LEU A 184 -15.12 12.53 3.45
C LEU A 184 -16.07 11.95 4.51
N ARG A 185 -16.11 10.62 4.64
CA ARG A 185 -16.95 9.92 5.62
C ARG A 185 -16.41 10.07 7.05
N TRP A 186 -15.10 9.97 7.24
CA TRP A 186 -14.45 10.04 8.54
C TRP A 186 -14.35 11.48 9.07
N TYR A 187 -14.27 12.46 8.17
CA TYR A 187 -14.10 13.87 8.51
C TYR A 187 -15.14 14.78 7.82
N PRO A 188 -16.43 14.55 8.07
CA PRO A 188 -17.50 15.33 7.43
C PRO A 188 -17.38 16.81 7.77
N GLY A 189 -17.41 17.67 6.74
CA GLY A 189 -17.30 19.13 6.88
C GLY A 189 -15.87 19.65 7.10
N ARG A 190 -14.86 18.78 7.05
CA ARG A 190 -13.46 19.16 7.33
C ARG A 190 -12.55 19.15 6.11
N LEU A 191 -12.89 18.36 5.09
CA LEU A 191 -12.23 18.44 3.80
C LEU A 191 -12.71 19.73 3.11
N PRO A 192 -11.78 20.59 2.65
CA PRO A 192 -12.15 21.83 1.99
C PRO A 192 -12.78 21.55 0.62
N ASP A 193 -13.45 22.57 0.09
CA ASP A 193 -13.73 22.62 -1.34
C ASP A 193 -12.40 22.57 -2.10
N LEU A 194 -12.29 21.62 -3.04
CA LEU A 194 -11.04 21.28 -3.70
C LEU A 194 -11.30 20.91 -5.15
N ASP A 195 -10.39 21.28 -6.04
CA ASP A 195 -10.40 20.93 -7.46
C ASP A 195 -9.01 20.39 -7.81
N LEU A 196 -8.89 19.08 -8.02
CA LEU A 196 -7.61 18.42 -8.26
C LEU A 196 -7.61 17.57 -9.53
N MET A 197 -6.43 17.46 -10.13
CA MET A 197 -6.14 16.53 -11.21
C MET A 197 -5.25 15.41 -10.68
N PHE A 198 -5.57 14.18 -11.02
CA PHE A 198 -4.84 13.01 -10.57
C PHE A 198 -4.39 12.16 -11.74
N ASP A 199 -3.12 11.79 -11.77
CA ASP A 199 -2.58 10.81 -12.70
C ASP A 199 -2.14 9.55 -11.94
N ALA A 200 -2.83 8.44 -12.23
CA ALA A 200 -2.70 7.16 -11.55
C ALA A 200 -1.67 6.20 -12.18
N ASP A 201 -0.81 6.68 -13.09
CA ASP A 201 0.36 5.92 -13.55
C ASP A 201 1.56 6.06 -12.60
N ASP A 202 2.61 5.26 -12.82
CA ASP A 202 3.74 5.19 -11.92
C ASP A 202 4.66 6.44 -11.99
N ARG A 203 5.25 6.75 -13.15
CA ARG A 203 6.32 7.76 -13.22
C ARG A 203 5.81 9.19 -13.10
N PRO A 204 6.55 10.09 -12.43
CA PRO A 204 6.27 11.52 -12.45
C PRO A 204 6.42 12.11 -13.85
N VAL A 205 5.70 13.19 -14.13
CA VAL A 205 5.59 13.78 -15.48
C VAL A 205 5.72 15.29 -15.51
N VAL A 206 5.69 15.99 -14.36
CA VAL A 206 5.82 17.44 -14.30
C VAL A 206 7.29 17.78 -14.07
N ARG A 207 8.09 17.78 -15.14
CA ARG A 207 9.54 18.06 -15.06
C ARG A 207 9.82 19.48 -14.61
N SER A 208 10.70 19.64 -13.62
CA SER A 208 11.12 20.95 -13.11
C SER A 208 11.82 21.82 -14.17
N ASP A 209 12.67 21.23 -15.01
CA ASP A 209 13.41 21.91 -16.10
C ASP A 209 12.50 22.68 -17.08
N ASP A 210 11.27 22.20 -17.30
CA ASP A 210 10.30 22.83 -18.21
C ASP A 210 9.88 24.23 -17.75
N PHE A 211 10.17 24.58 -16.50
CA PHE A 211 9.75 25.82 -15.84
C PHE A 211 10.93 26.74 -15.43
N ILE A 212 12.17 26.25 -15.48
CA ILE A 212 13.37 27.06 -15.17
C ILE A 212 13.67 28.06 -16.30
N SER A 213 13.49 27.63 -17.56
CA SER A 213 13.88 28.41 -18.75
C SER A 213 12.78 29.34 -19.29
N GLN A 214 11.54 29.19 -18.83
CA GLN A 214 10.38 29.91 -19.37
C GLN A 214 9.79 30.80 -18.29
N GLN A 215 10.14 32.09 -18.29
CA GLN A 215 9.71 33.16 -17.36
C GLN A 215 8.18 33.32 -17.19
N GLN A 216 7.31 32.44 -17.72
CA GLN A 216 5.85 32.57 -17.65
C GLN A 216 5.07 31.25 -17.61
N LYS A 217 5.69 30.09 -17.36
CA LYS A 217 4.92 28.86 -17.17
C LYS A 217 5.03 28.40 -15.73
N GLU A 218 3.97 28.61 -14.97
CA GLU A 218 3.81 27.93 -13.70
C GLU A 218 3.53 26.43 -13.95
N PRO A 219 4.07 25.53 -13.12
CA PRO A 219 3.82 24.10 -13.23
C PRO A 219 2.34 23.79 -13.02
N SER A 220 1.84 22.78 -13.73
CA SER A 220 0.46 22.34 -13.50
C SER A 220 0.43 21.48 -12.23
N PRO A 221 -0.42 21.76 -11.23
CA PRO A 221 -0.51 20.92 -10.05
C PRO A 221 -1.19 19.60 -10.43
N LEU A 222 -0.43 18.51 -10.32
CA LEU A 222 -0.86 17.17 -10.67
C LEU A 222 -0.52 16.24 -9.51
N PHE A 223 -1.54 15.55 -9.00
CA PHE A 223 -1.34 14.55 -7.96
C PHE A 223 -0.92 13.22 -8.58
N ARG A 224 0.06 12.58 -7.95
CA ARG A 224 0.58 11.25 -8.30
C ARG A 224 1.00 10.50 -7.05
N TYR A 225 1.34 9.24 -7.22
CA TYR A 225 1.75 8.39 -6.10
C TYR A 225 3.24 8.52 -5.73
N CYS A 226 4.08 9.07 -6.61
CA CYS A 226 5.47 9.41 -6.31
C CYS A 226 5.94 10.65 -7.08
N SER A 227 7.09 11.17 -6.68
CA SER A 227 7.90 12.13 -7.45
C SER A 227 9.39 11.80 -7.30
N ASP A 228 10.25 12.60 -7.93
CA ASP A 228 11.71 12.61 -7.79
C ASP A 228 12.24 14.05 -7.74
N ASP A 229 13.53 14.24 -7.46
CA ASP A 229 14.15 15.57 -7.37
C ASP A 229 14.07 16.39 -8.67
N ALA A 230 13.76 15.73 -9.79
CA ALA A 230 13.64 16.37 -11.11
C ALA A 230 12.19 16.71 -11.48
N SER A 231 11.21 16.37 -10.63
CA SER A 231 9.78 16.47 -10.92
C SER A 231 9.03 17.24 -9.82
N LEU A 232 7.90 17.84 -10.20
CA LEU A 232 7.07 18.72 -9.35
C LEU A 232 5.67 18.13 -9.10
N ASP A 233 5.50 16.83 -9.31
CA ASP A 233 4.25 16.13 -9.03
C ASP A 233 3.95 16.13 -7.52
N ILE A 234 2.69 16.36 -7.15
CA ILE A 234 2.25 16.41 -5.75
C ILE A 234 1.99 14.98 -5.29
N VAL A 235 2.73 14.54 -4.27
CA VAL A 235 2.68 13.15 -3.83
C VAL A 235 1.44 12.87 -3.00
N PHE A 236 0.78 11.76 -3.30
CA PHE A 236 -0.41 11.25 -2.62
C PHE A 236 -0.22 9.77 -2.25
N PRO A 237 -0.78 9.28 -1.12
CA PRO A 237 -0.74 7.87 -0.77
C PRO A 237 -1.25 6.97 -1.89
N ASP A 238 -0.50 5.90 -2.18
CA ASP A 238 -0.87 5.00 -3.28
C ASP A 238 -2.20 4.26 -3.04
N TRP A 239 -2.79 3.76 -4.13
CA TRP A 239 -4.07 3.03 -4.10
C TRP A 239 -4.03 1.80 -3.19
N SER A 240 -2.84 1.19 -3.03
CA SER A 240 -2.69 -0.07 -2.32
C SER A 240 -2.88 0.06 -0.81
N PHE A 241 -2.92 1.29 -0.27
CA PHE A 241 -3.38 1.53 1.10
C PHE A 241 -4.81 1.03 1.33
N TRP A 242 -5.64 1.05 0.30
CA TRP A 242 -7.02 0.58 0.33
C TRP A 242 -7.21 -0.82 -0.24
N GLY A 243 -6.15 -1.39 -0.81
CA GLY A 243 -6.11 -2.73 -1.39
C GLY A 243 -5.66 -2.72 -2.84
N TRP A 244 -5.35 -3.91 -3.34
CA TRP A 244 -4.99 -4.12 -4.74
C TRP A 244 -5.54 -5.47 -5.18
N ALA A 245 -6.76 -5.45 -5.73
CA ALA A 245 -7.55 -6.64 -5.98
C ALA A 245 -6.91 -7.58 -6.99
N GLU A 246 -6.27 -7.03 -8.02
CA GLU A 246 -5.68 -7.76 -9.14
C GLU A 246 -4.52 -8.66 -8.72
N VAL A 247 -3.92 -8.41 -7.56
CA VAL A 247 -2.81 -9.19 -6.99
C VAL A 247 -3.12 -9.69 -5.57
N ASN A 248 -4.40 -9.73 -5.22
CA ASN A 248 -4.90 -10.24 -3.93
C ASN A 248 -4.25 -9.59 -2.69
N ILE A 249 -3.95 -8.28 -2.75
CA ILE A 249 -3.42 -7.53 -1.62
C ILE A 249 -4.57 -6.89 -0.84
N LYS A 250 -4.64 -7.22 0.44
CA LYS A 250 -5.64 -6.70 1.39
C LYS A 250 -5.38 -5.21 1.69
N PRO A 251 -6.40 -4.45 2.13
CA PRO A 251 -6.21 -3.09 2.63
C PRO A 251 -5.12 -3.02 3.69
N TRP A 252 -4.39 -1.91 3.73
CA TRP A 252 -3.17 -1.80 4.53
C TRP A 252 -3.37 -2.10 6.01
N GLY A 253 -4.47 -1.64 6.63
CA GLY A 253 -4.75 -1.95 8.05
C GLY A 253 -4.83 -3.45 8.33
N LYS A 254 -5.45 -4.23 7.43
CA LYS A 254 -5.52 -5.70 7.56
C LYS A 254 -4.17 -6.36 7.26
N SER A 255 -3.46 -5.87 6.24
CA SER A 255 -2.13 -6.38 5.88
C SER A 255 -1.12 -6.15 7.01
N LEU A 256 -1.19 -5.02 7.69
CA LEU A 256 -0.30 -4.66 8.79
C LEU A 256 -0.48 -5.60 10.00
N GLU A 257 -1.72 -5.91 10.39
CA GLU A 257 -1.97 -6.89 11.47
C GLU A 257 -1.55 -8.31 11.05
N ALA A 258 -1.83 -8.73 9.81
CA ALA A 258 -1.39 -10.04 9.32
C ALA A 258 0.14 -10.18 9.28
N ILE A 259 0.86 -9.13 8.85
CA ILE A 259 2.33 -9.12 8.86
C ILE A 259 2.87 -9.15 10.30
N LYS A 260 2.24 -8.44 11.23
CA LYS A 260 2.61 -8.46 12.65
C LYS A 260 2.43 -9.87 13.25
N GLU A 261 1.38 -10.60 12.88
CA GLU A 261 1.25 -12.02 13.22
C GLU A 261 2.37 -12.85 12.59
N GLY A 262 2.65 -12.63 11.29
CA GLY A 262 3.76 -13.24 10.56
C GLY A 262 5.13 -13.04 11.23
N ASN A 263 5.40 -11.85 11.75
CA ASN A 263 6.65 -11.54 12.45
C ASN A 263 6.86 -12.39 13.70
N ASN A 264 5.78 -12.79 14.37
CA ASN A 264 5.81 -13.58 15.60
C ASN A 264 5.92 -15.09 15.35
N MET A 265 5.81 -15.56 14.10
CA MET A 265 5.92 -16.99 13.76
C MET A 265 7.34 -17.54 13.97
N THR A 266 8.37 -16.70 13.88
CA THR A 266 9.76 -17.10 14.08
C THR A 266 10.50 -15.99 14.81
N GLN A 267 11.16 -16.33 15.92
CA GLN A 267 11.97 -15.36 16.65
C GLN A 267 13.01 -14.76 15.70
N TRP A 268 13.26 -13.46 15.82
CA TRP A 268 14.13 -12.74 14.88
C TRP A 268 15.51 -13.38 14.72
N LYS A 269 16.08 -13.88 15.83
CA LYS A 269 17.38 -14.56 15.86
C LYS A 269 17.39 -15.88 15.10
N ASP A 270 16.25 -16.56 14.99
CA ASP A 270 16.14 -17.86 14.31
C ASP A 270 15.79 -17.73 12.82
N ARG A 271 15.54 -16.50 12.35
CA ARG A 271 15.30 -16.20 10.94
C ARG A 271 16.54 -16.47 10.09
N VAL A 272 16.31 -16.79 8.82
CA VAL A 272 17.36 -17.10 7.84
C VAL A 272 18.32 -15.91 7.71
N ALA A 273 19.61 -16.17 7.89
CA ALA A 273 20.66 -15.15 8.00
C ALA A 273 21.18 -14.61 6.64
N TYR A 274 20.32 -14.60 5.62
CA TYR A 274 20.61 -14.12 4.27
C TYR A 274 19.70 -12.95 3.89
N ALA A 275 20.15 -12.11 2.96
CA ALA A 275 19.30 -11.09 2.36
C ALA A 275 18.33 -11.71 1.37
N TYR A 276 17.05 -11.39 1.51
CA TYR A 276 16.01 -11.94 0.67
C TYR A 276 15.35 -10.87 -0.19
N TRP A 277 15.09 -11.24 -1.45
CA TRP A 277 14.24 -10.49 -2.35
C TRP A 277 13.43 -11.43 -3.24
N ARG A 278 12.16 -11.07 -3.47
CA ARG A 278 11.33 -11.70 -4.49
C ARG A 278 10.55 -10.62 -5.24
N GLY A 279 10.66 -10.60 -6.56
CA GLY A 279 10.01 -9.57 -7.37
C GLY A 279 10.14 -9.81 -8.87
N ASN A 280 9.42 -9.02 -9.66
CA ASN A 280 9.52 -9.06 -11.12
C ASN A 280 10.77 -8.26 -11.56
N PRO A 281 11.79 -8.90 -12.16
CA PRO A 281 13.01 -8.22 -12.60
C PRO A 281 12.85 -7.46 -13.92
N TYR A 282 11.77 -7.72 -14.68
CA TYR A 282 11.60 -7.21 -16.04
C TYR A 282 10.95 -5.81 -16.11
N VAL A 283 10.61 -5.23 -14.95
CA VAL A 283 9.97 -3.90 -14.88
C VAL A 283 10.98 -2.75 -14.87
N ASP A 284 12.23 -3.00 -14.50
CA ASP A 284 13.30 -2.01 -14.52
C ASP A 284 14.68 -2.69 -14.58
N PRO A 285 15.64 -2.15 -15.37
CA PRO A 285 16.99 -2.68 -15.47
C PRO A 285 17.72 -2.86 -14.12
N THR A 286 17.47 -2.02 -13.12
CA THR A 286 18.15 -2.14 -11.81
C THR A 286 17.79 -3.45 -11.09
N ARG A 287 16.57 -3.97 -11.30
CA ARG A 287 16.16 -5.28 -10.75
C ARG A 287 16.78 -6.44 -11.51
N GLY A 288 16.91 -6.31 -12.83
CA GLY A 288 17.67 -7.26 -13.64
C GLY A 288 19.13 -7.35 -13.19
N ASP A 289 19.74 -6.19 -12.88
CA ASP A 289 21.10 -6.13 -12.34
C ASP A 289 21.22 -6.73 -10.94
N LEU A 290 20.22 -6.50 -10.06
CA LEU A 290 20.18 -7.10 -8.72
C LEU A 290 20.29 -8.64 -8.78
N LEU A 291 19.69 -9.30 -9.77
CA LEU A 291 19.76 -10.76 -9.91
C LEU A 291 21.19 -11.29 -10.10
N LYS A 292 22.13 -10.48 -10.56
CA LYS A 292 23.56 -10.86 -10.64
C LYS A 292 24.19 -11.05 -9.26
N CYS A 293 23.56 -10.51 -8.21
CA CYS A 293 23.98 -10.70 -6.82
C CYS A 293 23.46 -12.01 -6.22
N ASN A 294 22.82 -12.89 -6.98
CA ASN A 294 22.41 -14.19 -6.47
C ASN A 294 23.60 -15.15 -6.35
N ILE A 295 23.43 -16.23 -5.60
CA ILE A 295 24.48 -17.26 -5.44
C ILE A 295 24.87 -17.86 -6.80
N SER A 296 26.18 -18.05 -7.00
CA SER A 296 26.77 -18.74 -8.15
C SER A 296 27.78 -19.79 -7.67
N GLU A 297 28.34 -20.60 -8.58
CA GLU A 297 29.36 -21.59 -8.25
C GLU A 297 30.63 -20.99 -7.63
N HIS A 298 30.93 -19.72 -7.95
CA HIS A 298 32.18 -19.07 -7.54
C HIS A 298 31.99 -18.03 -6.44
N GLU A 299 30.77 -17.58 -6.18
CA GLU A 299 30.50 -16.43 -5.33
C GLU A 299 29.14 -16.53 -4.63
N ASP A 300 29.15 -16.46 -3.29
CA ASP A 300 27.95 -16.22 -2.47
C ASP A 300 27.99 -14.78 -1.92
N TRP A 301 27.07 -13.95 -2.44
CA TRP A 301 26.88 -12.57 -2.01
C TRP A 301 26.08 -12.44 -0.71
N ASN A 302 25.75 -13.56 -0.06
CA ASN A 302 24.83 -13.65 1.07
C ASN A 302 23.40 -13.21 0.74
N THR A 303 22.96 -13.38 -0.50
CA THR A 303 21.60 -13.04 -0.94
C THR A 303 20.86 -14.24 -1.52
N ARG A 304 19.53 -14.24 -1.43
CA ARG A 304 18.62 -15.23 -1.97
C ARG A 304 17.54 -14.48 -2.76
N LEU A 305 17.70 -14.46 -4.07
CA LEU A 305 16.89 -13.65 -4.98
C LEU A 305 16.01 -14.54 -5.84
N TYR A 306 14.72 -14.21 -5.91
CA TYR A 306 13.72 -15.03 -6.59
C TYR A 306 12.86 -14.19 -7.54
N ILE A 307 12.51 -14.77 -8.68
CA ILE A 307 11.61 -14.12 -9.64
C ILE A 307 10.16 -14.29 -9.17
N GLN A 308 9.43 -13.18 -9.13
CA GLN A 308 7.98 -13.16 -8.95
C GLN A 308 7.29 -13.20 -10.31
N ASP A 309 6.72 -14.35 -10.66
CA ASP A 309 5.91 -14.52 -11.86
C ASP A 309 4.43 -14.30 -11.53
N TRP A 310 3.92 -13.11 -11.87
CA TRP A 310 2.54 -12.74 -11.58
C TRP A 310 1.51 -13.51 -12.41
N ASP A 311 1.87 -13.97 -13.61
CA ASP A 311 0.97 -14.75 -14.46
C ASP A 311 0.77 -16.15 -13.86
N LYS A 312 1.85 -16.75 -13.35
CA LYS A 312 1.79 -18.02 -12.64
C LYS A 312 1.01 -17.88 -11.33
N GLU A 313 1.30 -16.87 -10.51
CA GLU A 313 0.59 -16.68 -9.24
C GLU A 313 -0.90 -16.43 -9.44
N SER A 314 -1.28 -15.66 -10.46
CA SER A 314 -2.69 -15.42 -10.78
C SER A 314 -3.43 -16.73 -11.07
N LYS A 315 -2.82 -17.63 -11.84
CA LYS A 315 -3.38 -18.97 -12.15
C LYS A 315 -3.44 -19.88 -10.92
N GLU A 316 -2.51 -19.74 -9.99
CA GLU A 316 -2.42 -20.55 -8.77
C GLU A 316 -3.21 -19.95 -7.58
N GLY A 317 -3.82 -18.77 -7.75
CA GLY A 317 -4.59 -18.09 -6.72
C GLY A 317 -3.72 -17.42 -5.65
N PHE A 318 -2.53 -16.94 -6.01
CA PHE A 318 -1.59 -16.18 -5.16
C PHE A 318 -1.13 -16.90 -3.89
N LYS A 319 -1.25 -18.24 -3.83
CA LYS A 319 -0.94 -19.06 -2.64
C LYS A 319 0.48 -18.86 -2.13
N ASN A 320 1.41 -18.54 -3.02
CA ASN A 320 2.82 -18.38 -2.71
C ASN A 320 3.25 -16.92 -2.55
N SER A 321 2.32 -15.96 -2.62
CA SER A 321 2.61 -14.51 -2.60
C SER A 321 2.01 -13.76 -1.41
N ASN A 322 1.44 -14.48 -0.44
CA ASN A 322 0.96 -13.90 0.81
C ASN A 322 2.10 -13.16 1.53
N LEU A 323 1.85 -11.91 1.91
CA LEU A 323 2.88 -11.01 2.45
C LEU A 323 3.25 -11.37 3.89
N GLU A 324 2.27 -11.84 4.66
CA GLU A 324 2.43 -12.31 6.04
C GLU A 324 3.42 -13.47 6.18
N ASN A 325 3.58 -14.29 5.13
CA ASN A 325 4.46 -15.45 5.12
C ASN A 325 5.90 -15.12 4.67
N GLN A 326 6.20 -13.86 4.37
CA GLN A 326 7.49 -13.45 3.79
C GLN A 326 8.47 -12.83 4.81
N CYS A 327 8.15 -12.84 6.10
CA CYS A 327 8.98 -12.28 7.16
C CYS A 327 9.93 -13.32 7.79
N THR A 328 10.55 -14.15 6.94
CA THR A 328 11.32 -15.34 7.34
C THR A 328 12.83 -15.14 7.39
N HIS A 329 13.33 -14.01 6.88
CA HIS A 329 14.75 -13.69 6.78
C HIS A 329 15.11 -12.53 7.70
N ARG A 330 16.35 -12.45 8.18
CA ARG A 330 16.84 -11.33 8.99
C ARG A 330 16.93 -10.03 8.18
N TYR A 331 17.17 -10.13 6.89
CA TYR A 331 17.36 -9.00 5.98
C TYR A 331 16.44 -9.11 4.77
N LYS A 332 15.75 -8.02 4.44
CA LYS A 332 14.94 -7.91 3.22
C LYS A 332 15.44 -6.78 2.35
N ILE A 333 15.52 -7.00 1.06
CA ILE A 333 16.00 -5.98 0.12
C ILE A 333 14.81 -5.17 -0.39
N TYR A 334 14.92 -3.86 -0.33
CA TYR A 334 14.05 -2.96 -1.07
C TYR A 334 14.80 -2.41 -2.28
N ILE A 335 14.15 -2.44 -3.44
CA ILE A 335 14.64 -1.87 -4.70
C ILE A 335 13.45 -1.41 -5.54
N GLU A 336 13.63 -0.27 -6.18
CA GLU A 336 12.65 0.34 -7.07
C GLU A 336 12.29 -0.56 -8.25
N GLY A 337 11.11 -0.33 -8.83
CA GLY A 337 10.68 -0.95 -10.08
C GLY A 337 10.64 0.11 -11.16
N TRP A 338 9.54 0.14 -11.92
CA TRP A 338 9.33 1.17 -12.94
C TRP A 338 9.35 2.61 -12.38
N ALA A 339 8.98 2.77 -11.10
CA ALA A 339 9.16 3.95 -10.25
C ALA A 339 9.41 3.48 -8.80
N TRP A 340 8.91 4.18 -7.76
CA TRP A 340 8.83 3.61 -6.41
C TRP A 340 8.14 2.23 -6.43
N SER A 341 8.49 1.35 -5.49
CA SER A 341 7.85 0.04 -5.42
C SER A 341 6.84 -0.04 -4.28
N VAL A 342 5.61 -0.39 -4.62
CA VAL A 342 4.50 -0.62 -3.67
C VAL A 342 4.86 -1.62 -2.55
N SER A 343 5.83 -2.51 -2.79
CA SER A 343 6.29 -3.52 -1.83
C SER A 343 6.98 -2.93 -0.59
N GLU A 344 7.39 -1.66 -0.63
CA GLU A 344 8.20 -1.01 0.39
C GLU A 344 7.65 -1.15 1.82
N LYS A 345 6.45 -0.61 2.07
CA LYS A 345 5.80 -0.65 3.38
C LYS A 345 5.63 -2.08 3.91
N TYR A 346 5.41 -3.04 3.02
CA TYR A 346 5.24 -4.45 3.38
C TYR A 346 6.59 -5.11 3.74
N ILE A 347 7.66 -4.77 3.02
CA ILE A 347 9.02 -5.21 3.34
C ILE A 347 9.45 -4.65 4.69
N MET A 348 9.23 -3.36 4.89
CA MET A 348 9.64 -2.67 6.11
C MET A 348 8.83 -3.09 7.35
N ALA A 349 7.59 -3.55 7.18
CA ALA A 349 6.78 -4.06 8.28
C ALA A 349 7.27 -5.41 8.84
N CYS A 350 8.18 -6.13 8.18
CA CYS A 350 8.59 -7.48 8.57
C CYS A 350 9.56 -7.58 9.77
N ASP A 351 9.82 -6.52 10.55
CA ASP A 351 10.89 -6.46 11.59
C ASP A 351 12.30 -6.86 11.09
N SER A 352 12.47 -7.06 9.79
CA SER A 352 13.73 -7.43 9.16
C SER A 352 14.53 -6.16 8.91
N MET A 353 15.85 -6.21 9.07
CA MET A 353 16.67 -5.05 8.70
C MET A 353 16.56 -4.86 7.19
N THR A 354 15.88 -3.80 6.78
CA THR A 354 15.63 -3.52 5.37
C THR A 354 16.92 -2.99 4.74
N LEU A 355 17.44 -3.71 3.75
CA LEU A 355 18.57 -3.32 2.93
C LEU A 355 18.02 -2.50 1.77
N TYR A 356 18.16 -1.18 1.86
CA TYR A 356 17.44 -0.23 1.02
C TYR A 356 18.36 0.28 -0.09
N VAL A 357 18.18 -0.24 -1.31
CA VAL A 357 18.92 0.24 -2.49
C VAL A 357 18.56 1.69 -2.73
N LYS A 358 19.58 2.55 -2.90
CA LYS A 358 19.43 4.00 -3.04
C LYS A 358 18.29 4.32 -4.03
N PRO A 359 17.18 4.91 -3.55
CA PRO A 359 16.03 5.20 -4.39
C PRO A 359 16.30 6.44 -5.24
N ARG A 360 15.60 6.54 -6.38
CA ARG A 360 15.45 7.77 -7.14
C ARG A 360 14.13 8.47 -6.81
N PHE A 361 13.08 7.71 -6.61
CA PHE A 361 11.73 8.18 -6.37
C PHE A 361 11.43 8.23 -4.88
N TYR A 362 10.49 9.09 -4.51
CA TYR A 362 9.92 9.13 -3.18
C TYR A 362 8.39 9.11 -3.23
N ASP A 363 7.79 8.43 -2.25
CA ASP A 363 6.39 8.56 -1.89
C ASP A 363 6.23 9.52 -0.68
N PHE A 364 5.03 9.57 -0.09
CA PHE A 364 4.72 10.55 0.94
C PHE A 364 5.45 10.32 2.27
N TYR A 365 5.87 9.09 2.61
CA TYR A 365 6.51 8.80 3.90
C TYR A 365 8.02 8.53 3.79
N ILE A 366 8.53 8.16 2.60
CA ILE A 366 9.94 7.82 2.39
C ILE A 366 10.89 8.90 2.92
N ARG A 367 10.55 10.17 2.67
CA ARG A 367 11.37 11.32 3.09
C ARG A 367 11.34 11.59 4.60
N GLY A 368 10.56 10.83 5.38
CA GLY A 368 10.61 10.80 6.84
C GLY A 368 11.54 9.71 7.40
N MET A 369 12.07 8.85 6.54
CA MET A 369 12.91 7.74 6.97
C MET A 369 14.38 8.13 7.12
N MET A 370 15.04 7.58 8.14
CA MET A 370 16.44 7.87 8.43
C MET A 370 17.33 6.64 8.21
N PRO A 371 18.43 6.78 7.44
CA PRO A 371 19.39 5.70 7.25
C PRO A 371 20.03 5.32 8.60
N LEU A 372 20.33 4.03 8.75
CA LEU A 372 20.86 3.40 9.97
C LEU A 372 19.94 3.47 11.21
N GLN A 373 18.77 4.10 11.10
CA GLN A 373 17.72 4.05 12.10
C GLN A 373 16.55 3.19 11.64
N HIS A 374 16.02 3.44 10.43
CA HIS A 374 14.88 2.71 9.89
C HIS A 374 15.27 1.64 8.86
N TYR A 375 16.43 1.80 8.22
CA TYR A 375 16.91 0.90 7.17
C TYR A 375 18.44 0.98 7.04
N TRP A 376 19.04 0.01 6.37
CA TRP A 376 20.45 -0.01 5.99
C TRP A 376 20.63 0.45 4.53
N PRO A 377 21.36 1.55 4.24
CA PRO A 377 21.51 2.04 2.87
C PRO A 377 22.41 1.13 2.03
N ILE A 378 21.98 0.86 0.79
CA ILE A 378 22.72 0.08 -0.19
C ILE A 378 23.01 0.94 -1.41
N ARG A 379 24.27 0.95 -1.86
CA ARG A 379 24.69 1.68 -3.04
C ARG A 379 24.16 1.00 -4.31
N ASP A 380 23.57 1.78 -5.21
CA ASP A 380 23.07 1.27 -6.48
C ASP A 380 24.21 0.94 -7.47
N ASP A 381 25.31 1.67 -7.44
CA ASP A 381 26.47 1.45 -8.32
C ASP A 381 27.35 0.25 -7.89
N SER A 382 27.22 -0.22 -6.64
CA SER A 382 27.97 -1.35 -6.10
C SER A 382 27.09 -2.27 -5.25
N LYS A 383 25.90 -2.65 -5.77
CA LYS A 383 24.86 -3.39 -5.04
C LYS A 383 25.38 -4.67 -4.38
N CYS A 384 25.98 -5.58 -5.14
CA CYS A 384 26.30 -6.92 -4.64
C CYS A 384 27.32 -6.87 -3.48
N THR A 385 28.38 -6.08 -3.61
CA THR A 385 29.36 -5.89 -2.54
C THR A 385 28.77 -5.19 -1.33
N SER A 386 27.91 -4.19 -1.53
CA SER A 386 27.21 -3.48 -0.45
C SER A 386 26.26 -4.39 0.32
N LEU A 387 25.51 -5.25 -0.39
CA LEU A 387 24.62 -6.24 0.19
C LEU A 387 25.40 -7.29 0.98
N LYS A 388 26.47 -7.84 0.39
CA LYS A 388 27.33 -8.83 1.05
C LYS A 388 27.92 -8.28 2.35
N PHE A 389 28.41 -7.03 2.30
CA PHE A 389 28.91 -6.33 3.48
C PHE A 389 27.82 -6.13 4.55
N ALA A 390 26.65 -5.62 4.17
CA ALA A 390 25.55 -5.36 5.10
C ALA A 390 25.09 -6.64 5.81
N VAL A 391 24.98 -7.75 5.09
CA VAL A 391 24.61 -9.06 5.66
C VAL A 391 25.70 -9.60 6.59
N HIS A 392 26.97 -9.50 6.18
CA HIS A 392 28.09 -9.91 7.03
C HIS A 392 28.14 -9.09 8.33
N TRP A 393 27.99 -7.77 8.23
CA TRP A 393 27.92 -6.88 9.38
C TRP A 393 26.74 -7.23 10.30
N GLY A 394 25.54 -7.44 9.73
CA GLY A 394 24.36 -7.76 10.51
C GLY A 394 24.49 -9.10 11.25
N ASN A 395 25.13 -10.10 10.62
CA ASN A 395 25.32 -11.41 11.22
C ASN A 395 26.38 -11.40 12.34
N THR A 396 27.30 -10.43 12.33
CA THR A 396 28.27 -10.19 13.41
C THR A 396 27.76 -9.22 14.47
N HIS A 397 26.69 -8.45 14.17
CA HIS A 397 26.08 -7.44 15.04
C HIS A 397 24.57 -7.66 15.20
N VAL A 398 24.20 -8.89 15.54
CA VAL A 398 22.81 -9.41 15.56
C VAL A 398 21.84 -8.46 16.26
N GLU A 399 22.16 -7.96 17.46
CA GLU A 399 21.27 -7.06 18.21
C GLU A 399 21.07 -5.70 17.55
N LYS A 400 22.13 -5.13 16.95
CA LYS A 400 22.03 -3.84 16.25
C LYS A 400 21.22 -3.98 14.97
N ALA A 401 21.42 -5.07 14.23
CA ALA A 401 20.63 -5.36 13.04
C ALA A 401 19.14 -5.55 13.38
N ARG A 402 18.83 -6.26 14.46
CA ARG A 402 17.46 -6.39 14.98
C ARG A 402 16.86 -5.02 15.32
N GLU A 403 17.60 -4.17 16.03
CA GLU A 403 17.13 -2.84 16.42
C GLU A 403 16.77 -1.97 15.21
N ILE A 404 17.59 -1.99 14.15
CA ILE A 404 17.30 -1.25 12.91
C ILE A 404 16.01 -1.76 12.26
N GLY A 405 15.85 -3.09 12.15
CA GLY A 405 14.65 -3.72 11.60
C GLY A 405 13.38 -3.35 12.39
N GLU A 406 13.45 -3.42 13.72
CA GLU A 406 12.33 -3.08 14.61
C GLU A 406 11.99 -1.58 14.61
N LYS A 407 12.98 -0.70 14.48
CA LYS A 407 12.74 0.74 14.34
C LYS A 407 12.07 1.06 13.00
N GLY A 408 12.51 0.43 11.91
CA GLY A 408 11.89 0.58 10.59
C GLY A 408 10.44 0.11 10.57
N SER A 409 10.17 -1.09 11.10
CA SER A 409 8.80 -1.62 11.18
C SER A 409 7.91 -0.80 12.11
N ARG A 410 8.47 -0.29 13.22
CA ARG A 410 7.75 0.61 14.15
C ARG A 410 7.34 1.89 13.47
N PHE A 411 8.23 2.53 12.70
CA PHE A 411 7.91 3.72 11.92
C PHE A 411 6.72 3.45 10.99
N ILE A 412 6.75 2.34 10.24
CA ILE A 412 5.64 1.96 9.35
C ILE A 412 4.35 1.67 10.12
N ARG A 413 4.42 0.97 11.26
CA ARG A 413 3.25 0.61 12.06
C ARG A 413 2.64 1.79 12.80
N GLU A 414 3.43 2.74 13.27
CA GLU A 414 2.97 3.80 14.18
C GLU A 414 2.73 5.14 13.47
N GLU A 415 3.50 5.44 12.42
CA GLU A 415 3.39 6.68 11.66
C GLU A 415 2.64 6.47 10.35
N VAL A 416 2.91 5.37 9.63
CA VAL A 416 2.30 5.07 8.33
C VAL A 416 1.09 4.14 8.48
N ASN A 417 0.24 4.33 9.49
CA ASN A 417 -0.96 3.51 9.68
C ASN A 417 -2.25 4.18 9.18
N MET A 418 -3.18 3.33 8.78
CA MET A 418 -4.56 3.69 8.45
C MET A 418 -5.43 3.18 9.59
N LYS A 419 -5.31 3.77 10.80
CA LYS A 419 -6.20 3.37 11.90
C LYS A 419 -7.63 3.76 11.54
N ASP A 420 -8.46 2.74 11.35
CA ASP A 420 -9.90 2.86 11.27
C ASP A 420 -10.42 3.63 12.48
N GLY A 421 -11.43 4.48 12.28
CA GLY A 421 -12.05 5.29 13.31
C GLY A 421 -12.78 4.47 14.38
N ASP A 422 -12.04 3.73 15.20
CA ASP A 422 -12.53 3.02 16.38
C ASP A 422 -12.13 3.76 17.68
N GLU A 423 -13.09 3.80 18.61
CA GLU A 423 -13.30 4.77 19.70
C GLU A 423 -12.23 4.83 20.81
N ARG A 424 -11.07 4.20 20.66
CA ARG A 424 -9.96 4.29 21.64
C ARG A 424 -8.60 4.66 21.03
N GLY A 425 -8.55 4.91 19.72
CA GLY A 425 -7.29 5.10 19.01
C GLY A 425 -7.30 6.21 17.97
N ALA A 426 -8.15 7.24 18.11
CA ALA A 426 -8.22 8.38 17.21
C ALA A 426 -6.89 9.16 17.14
N ARG A 427 -5.96 8.64 16.35
CA ARG A 427 -4.76 9.29 15.83
C ARG A 427 -4.59 8.84 14.38
N ALA A 428 -5.62 9.05 13.57
CA ALA A 428 -5.43 9.07 12.13
C ALA A 428 -4.70 10.38 11.79
N ARG A 429 -3.38 10.28 11.66
CA ARG A 429 -2.49 11.35 11.20
C ARG A 429 -2.35 11.20 9.68
N THR A 430 -3.46 11.36 8.97
CA THR A 430 -3.53 11.31 7.52
C THR A 430 -4.13 12.61 7.00
N MET A 431 -3.30 13.34 6.25
CA MET A 431 -3.59 14.45 5.34
C MET A 431 -4.93 15.17 5.54
N SER A 432 -4.93 16.21 6.37
CA SER A 432 -5.81 17.37 6.17
C SER A 432 -4.97 18.60 5.89
#